data_AF-A0AAV0AZB1-F1
#
_entry.id   AF-A0AAV0AZB1-F1
#
_cell.length_a   1.000
_cell.length_b   1.000
_cell.length_c   1.000
_cell.angle_alpha   90.00
_cell.angle_beta   90.00
_cell.angle_gamma   90.00
#
_symmetry.space_group_name_H-M   'P 1'
#
loop_
_entity.id
_entity.type
_entity.pdbx_description
1 polymer ?
#
loop_
_entity_poly.entity_id
_entity_poly.type
_entity_poly.pdbx_seq_one_letter_code
_entity_poly.pdbx_strand_id
1 'polypeptide(L)'
;IPGSEIIYRYIKSSHQNNPFRTFIRTWRQSRTRGDFGVDQSYLKLTKKVDKLIAEWEPEPLVENIPVTTQSLLCPPIIIGIPDIRPKILYGELALRFTESMEGEAMIYPKDIRTVINLASINFGGLIGDKRIKL
;
A
#
# COMPACT_ATOMS: atom_id res chain seq x y z
N ILE A 1 -16.70 -42.72 -27.75
CA ILE A 1 -15.57 -41.79 -27.98
C ILE A 1 -14.65 -41.89 -26.77
N PRO A 2 -13.46 -42.49 -26.90
CA PRO A 2 -12.51 -42.55 -25.78
C PRO A 2 -12.13 -41.13 -25.35
N GLY A 3 -12.20 -40.83 -24.05
CA GLY A 3 -11.95 -39.49 -23.48
C GLY A 3 -13.20 -38.69 -23.06
N SER A 4 -14.40 -39.13 -23.43
CA SER A 4 -15.65 -38.49 -22.96
C SER A 4 -15.88 -38.65 -21.45
N GLU A 5 -15.26 -39.66 -20.83
CA GLU A 5 -15.37 -39.92 -19.40
C GLU A 5 -14.68 -38.85 -18.54
N ILE A 6 -13.58 -38.27 -19.03
CA ILE A 6 -12.89 -37.14 -18.35
C ILE A 6 -13.74 -35.88 -18.41
N ILE A 7 -14.36 -35.60 -19.57
CA ILE A 7 -15.24 -34.43 -19.73
C ILE A 7 -16.47 -34.59 -18.82
N TYR A 8 -17.02 -35.80 -18.74
CA TYR A 8 -18.13 -36.11 -17.84
C TYR A 8 -17.76 -35.92 -16.37
N ARG A 9 -16.58 -36.39 -15.93
CA ARG A 9 -16.09 -36.17 -14.56
C ARG A 9 -15.83 -34.70 -14.26
N TYR A 10 -15.29 -33.93 -15.21
CA TYR A 10 -15.08 -32.49 -15.06
C TYR A 10 -16.40 -31.74 -14.88
N ILE A 11 -17.40 -32.04 -15.71
CA ILE A 11 -18.74 -31.43 -15.59
C ILE A 11 -19.37 -31.80 -14.25
N LYS A 12 -19.24 -33.08 -13.84
CA LYS A 12 -19.78 -33.60 -12.58
C LYS A 12 -19.07 -33.03 -11.33
N SER A 13 -17.76 -32.80 -11.38
CA SER A 13 -17.00 -32.26 -10.24
C SER A 13 -16.99 -30.74 -10.18
N SER A 14 -17.03 -30.06 -11.33
CA SER A 14 -16.98 -28.58 -11.42
C SER A 14 -18.30 -27.94 -11.00
N HIS A 15 -19.43 -28.60 -11.27
CA HIS A 15 -20.76 -28.05 -10.98
C HIS A 15 -21.46 -28.91 -9.94
N GLN A 16 -20.96 -28.81 -8.72
CA GLN A 16 -21.48 -29.52 -7.56
C GLN A 16 -22.97 -29.26 -7.24
N ASN A 17 -23.72 -28.45 -8.00
CA ASN A 17 -25.17 -28.39 -7.75
C ASN A 17 -26.15 -27.99 -8.87
N ASN A 18 -25.78 -27.65 -10.12
CA ASN A 18 -26.80 -27.43 -11.19
C ASN A 18 -26.21 -27.27 -12.62
N PRO A 19 -25.82 -28.35 -13.31
CA PRO A 19 -25.32 -28.27 -14.69
C PRO A 19 -26.37 -27.72 -15.68
N PHE A 20 -27.65 -28.00 -15.43
CA PHE A 20 -28.77 -27.55 -16.26
C PHE A 20 -28.98 -26.02 -16.23
N ARG A 21 -28.82 -25.39 -15.06
CA ARG A 21 -28.93 -23.92 -14.91
C ARG A 21 -27.82 -23.19 -15.66
N THR A 22 -26.60 -23.72 -15.64
CA THR A 22 -25.48 -23.15 -16.39
C THR A 22 -25.72 -23.30 -17.89
N PHE A 23 -26.19 -24.45 -18.36
CA PHE A 23 -26.48 -24.65 -19.78
C PHE A 23 -27.57 -23.70 -20.29
N ILE A 24 -28.68 -23.53 -19.56
CA ILE A 24 -29.75 -22.59 -19.92
C ILE A 24 -29.23 -21.15 -19.94
N ARG A 25 -28.43 -20.75 -18.95
CA ARG A 25 -27.86 -19.41 -18.88
C ARG A 25 -26.91 -19.16 -20.04
N THR A 26 -25.99 -20.08 -20.33
CA THR A 26 -25.04 -19.98 -21.45
C THR A 26 -25.76 -19.98 -22.80
N TRP A 27 -26.78 -20.82 -22.97
CA TRP A 27 -27.58 -20.87 -24.20
C TRP A 27 -28.35 -19.57 -24.43
N ARG A 28 -29.04 -19.04 -23.40
CA ARG A 28 -29.70 -17.72 -23.46
C ARG A 28 -28.68 -16.60 -23.73
N GLN A 29 -27.56 -16.60 -23.03
CA GLN A 29 -26.53 -15.58 -23.16
C GLN A 29 -25.83 -15.62 -24.53
N SER A 30 -25.76 -16.79 -25.19
CA SER A 30 -25.29 -16.89 -26.57
C SER A 30 -26.26 -16.25 -27.56
N ARG A 31 -27.57 -16.34 -27.32
CA ARG A 31 -28.59 -15.69 -28.16
C ARG A 31 -28.62 -14.17 -27.99
N THR A 32 -28.34 -13.66 -26.79
CA THR A 32 -28.34 -12.21 -26.55
C THR A 32 -27.00 -11.55 -26.90
N ARG A 33 -25.91 -12.31 -27.07
CA ARG A 33 -24.61 -11.78 -27.49
C ARG A 33 -24.49 -11.49 -28.99
N GLY A 34 -25.47 -11.90 -29.80
CA GLY A 34 -25.49 -11.60 -31.23
C GLY A 34 -25.78 -10.13 -31.55
N ASP A 35 -26.21 -9.32 -30.58
CA ASP A 35 -26.70 -7.96 -30.83
C ASP A 35 -26.08 -6.87 -29.94
N PHE A 36 -25.10 -7.22 -29.09
CA PHE A 36 -24.18 -6.22 -28.54
C PHE A 36 -23.04 -6.05 -29.53
N GLY A 37 -23.42 -5.55 -30.70
CA GLY A 37 -22.54 -5.19 -31.79
C GLY A 37 -21.35 -4.40 -31.27
N VAL A 38 -20.19 -4.86 -31.70
CA VAL A 38 -18.85 -4.36 -31.45
C VAL A 38 -18.63 -2.95 -32.03
N ASP A 39 -19.67 -2.23 -32.48
CA ASP A 39 -19.47 -1.19 -33.51
C ASP A 39 -20.20 0.15 -33.40
N GLN A 40 -21.02 0.48 -32.39
CA GLN A 40 -21.78 1.75 -32.44
C GLN A 40 -21.82 2.59 -31.17
N SER A 41 -20.73 2.61 -30.40
CA SER A 41 -20.54 3.63 -29.37
C SER A 41 -19.10 4.11 -29.28
N TYR A 42 -18.51 4.44 -30.42
CA TYR A 42 -17.49 5.49 -30.49
C TYR A 42 -18.19 6.85 -30.25
N LEU A 43 -18.82 6.97 -29.08
CA LEU A 43 -19.23 8.24 -28.52
C LEU A 43 -18.00 9.15 -28.62
N LYS A 44 -18.21 10.42 -28.99
CA LYS A 44 -17.21 11.49 -29.01
C LYS A 44 -16.71 11.79 -27.58
N LEU A 45 -16.20 10.77 -26.91
CA LEU A 45 -15.73 10.79 -25.53
C LEU A 45 -14.42 11.55 -25.44
N THR A 46 -13.60 11.58 -26.50
CA THR A 46 -12.34 12.34 -26.52
C THR A 46 -12.57 13.80 -26.11
N LYS A 47 -13.51 14.49 -26.78
CA LYS A 47 -13.82 15.90 -26.48
C LYS A 47 -14.47 16.11 -25.10
N LYS A 48 -15.15 15.10 -24.55
CA LYS A 48 -15.81 15.18 -23.23
C LYS A 48 -14.82 14.87 -22.10
N VAL A 49 -13.89 13.95 -22.33
CA VAL A 49 -12.81 13.59 -21.39
C VAL A 49 -11.85 14.77 -21.23
N ASP A 50 -11.50 15.47 -22.32
CA ASP A 50 -10.66 16.67 -22.24
C ASP A 50 -11.29 17.76 -21.36
N LYS A 51 -12.62 17.94 -21.45
CA LYS A 51 -13.36 18.86 -20.58
C LYS A 51 -13.34 18.42 -19.12
N LEU A 52 -13.51 17.11 -18.85
CA LEU A 52 -13.49 16.57 -17.49
C LEU A 52 -12.09 16.66 -16.86
N ILE A 53 -11.03 16.49 -17.65
CA ILE A 53 -9.64 16.67 -17.18
C ILE A 53 -9.36 18.14 -16.88
N ALA A 54 -9.85 19.06 -17.71
CA ALA A 54 -9.68 20.50 -17.48
C ALA A 54 -10.47 21.02 -16.27
N GLU A 55 -11.60 20.41 -15.94
CA GLU A 55 -12.44 20.74 -14.77
C GLU A 55 -11.98 20.00 -13.50
N TRP A 56 -11.13 18.98 -13.62
CA TRP A 56 -10.67 18.21 -12.47
C TRP A 56 -9.53 18.93 -11.75
N GLU A 57 -9.84 19.49 -10.59
CA GLU A 57 -8.84 19.91 -9.62
C GLU A 57 -8.50 18.71 -8.72
N PRO A 58 -7.25 18.19 -8.75
CA PRO A 58 -6.86 17.09 -7.89
C PRO A 58 -6.97 17.53 -6.43
N GLU A 59 -7.63 16.71 -5.63
CA GLU A 59 -7.61 16.89 -4.18
C GLU A 59 -6.16 16.80 -3.68
N PRO A 60 -5.71 17.74 -2.83
CA PRO A 60 -4.35 17.70 -2.31
C PRO A 60 -4.14 16.38 -1.54
N LEU A 61 -3.10 15.64 -1.92
CA LEU A 61 -2.76 14.32 -1.34
C LEU A 61 -2.52 14.37 0.18
N VAL A 62 -2.23 15.55 0.71
CA VAL A 62 -2.01 15.82 2.13
C VAL A 62 -2.65 17.16 2.45
N GLU A 63 -3.49 17.21 3.48
CA GLU A 63 -3.97 18.48 4.05
C GLU A 63 -2.77 19.36 4.42
N ASN A 64 -2.89 20.68 4.31
CA ASN A 64 -1.79 21.60 4.58
C ASN A 64 -1.53 21.68 6.10
N ILE A 65 -0.90 20.63 6.64
CA ILE A 65 -0.58 20.48 8.05
C ILE A 65 0.53 21.47 8.39
N PRO A 66 0.43 22.24 9.49
CA PRO A 66 1.51 23.16 9.88
C PRO A 66 2.82 22.39 10.08
N VAL A 67 3.94 22.99 9.63
CA VAL A 67 5.30 22.40 9.64
C VAL A 67 5.67 21.82 11.02
N THR A 68 5.24 22.46 12.10
CA THR A 68 5.45 21.99 13.48
C THR A 68 4.86 20.59 13.72
N THR A 69 3.65 20.32 13.22
CA THR A 69 2.97 19.04 13.41
C THR A 69 3.52 17.98 12.46
N GLN A 70 3.95 18.37 11.26
CA GLN A 70 4.64 17.47 10.32
C GLN A 70 5.89 16.85 10.95
N SER A 71 6.62 17.62 11.76
CA SER A 71 7.81 17.14 12.46
C SER A 71 7.52 16.03 13.46
N LEU A 72 6.34 16.02 14.08
CA LEU A 72 5.91 14.98 15.02
C LEU A 72 5.45 13.71 14.31
N LEU A 73 5.00 13.83 13.06
CA LEU A 73 4.58 12.70 12.23
C LEU A 73 5.77 12.01 11.55
N CYS A 74 6.93 12.67 11.47
CA CYS A 74 8.14 12.10 10.90
C CYS A 74 8.68 10.97 11.79
N PRO A 75 8.89 9.75 11.25
CA PRO A 75 9.48 8.67 12.01
C PRO A 75 10.94 8.99 12.38
N PRO A 76 11.40 8.57 13.57
CA PRO A 76 12.79 8.78 13.97
C PRO A 76 13.74 7.99 13.06
N ILE A 77 14.87 8.62 12.71
CA ILE A 77 15.89 8.04 11.84
C ILE A 77 17.04 7.56 12.70
N ILE A 78 17.44 6.30 12.52
CA ILE A 78 18.60 5.72 13.23
C ILE A 78 19.87 6.08 12.45
N ILE A 79 20.85 6.67 13.14
CA ILE A 79 22.16 6.97 12.56
C ILE A 79 23.15 5.87 12.97
N GLY A 80 23.76 5.24 11.97
CA GLY A 80 24.81 4.25 12.16
C GLY A 80 24.29 2.84 12.47
N ILE A 81 25.12 2.03 13.12
CA ILE A 81 24.81 0.63 13.41
C ILE A 81 23.75 0.56 14.52
N PRO A 82 22.68 -0.24 14.37
CA PRO A 82 21.69 -0.41 15.42
C PRO A 82 22.33 -1.10 16.63
N ASP A 83 22.44 -0.37 17.74
CA ASP A 83 22.93 -0.85 19.03
C ASP A 83 21.78 -0.96 20.06
N ILE A 84 22.06 -1.45 21.27
CA ILE A 84 21.14 -1.42 22.43
C ILE A 84 20.68 0.03 22.71
N ARG A 85 21.58 0.98 22.44
CA ARG A 85 21.36 2.41 22.60
C ARG A 85 21.54 3.13 21.26
N PRO A 86 20.60 3.01 20.31
CA PRO A 86 20.78 3.61 19.01
C PRO A 86 20.77 5.14 19.12
N LYS A 87 21.61 5.76 18.30
CA LYS A 87 21.62 7.20 18.06
C LYS A 87 20.52 7.51 17.05
N ILE A 88 19.60 8.40 17.41
CA ILE A 88 18.47 8.77 16.58
C ILE A 88 18.41 10.28 16.32
N LEU A 89 17.86 10.63 15.16
CA LEU A 89 17.31 11.94 14.86
C LEU A 89 15.79 11.88 15.02
N TYR A 90 15.20 12.95 15.54
CA TYR A 90 13.77 13.05 15.77
C TYR A 90 13.28 14.47 15.51
N GLY A 91 12.01 14.60 15.12
CA GLY A 91 11.36 15.89 14.93
C GLY A 91 11.82 16.59 13.66
N GLU A 92 12.00 17.92 13.76
CA GLU A 92 12.30 18.79 12.61
C GLU A 92 13.63 18.42 11.93
N LEU A 93 14.59 17.92 12.70
CA LEU A 93 15.88 17.49 12.19
C LEU A 93 15.77 16.24 11.30
N ALA A 94 14.86 15.33 11.64
CA ALA A 94 14.59 14.15 10.83
C ALA A 94 13.93 14.54 9.50
N LEU A 95 12.98 15.50 9.52
CA LEU A 95 12.39 16.06 8.30
C LEU A 95 13.43 16.71 7.40
N ARG A 96 14.26 17.60 7.96
CA ARG A 96 15.33 18.27 7.21
C ARG A 96 16.30 17.28 6.58
N PHE A 97 16.61 16.20 7.29
CA PHE A 97 17.45 15.13 6.75
C PHE A 97 16.77 14.42 5.56
N THR A 98 15.47 14.12 5.63
CA THR A 98 14.74 13.50 4.51
C THR A 98 14.52 14.44 3.32
N GLU A 99 14.37 15.74 3.57
CA GLU A 99 14.17 16.76 2.53
C GLU A 99 15.48 17.18 1.86
N SER A 100 16.62 17.00 2.53
CA SER A 100 17.93 17.29 1.95
C SER A 100 18.24 16.33 0.80
N MET A 101 18.15 16.82 -0.44
CA MET A 101 18.38 16.03 -1.67
C MET A 101 19.78 15.41 -1.77
N GLU A 102 20.75 15.92 -1.02
CA GLU A 102 22.17 15.50 -1.07
C GLU A 102 22.65 14.79 0.20
N GLY A 103 21.79 14.61 1.22
CA GLY A 103 22.17 13.97 2.48
C GLY A 103 23.16 14.78 3.34
N GLU A 104 23.52 16.00 2.93
CA GLU A 104 24.39 16.93 3.66
C GLU A 104 23.62 17.81 4.66
N ALA A 105 22.59 17.27 5.32
CA ALA A 105 22.07 17.95 6.49
C ALA A 105 23.20 18.01 7.54
N MET A 106 23.63 19.22 7.91
CA MET A 106 24.68 19.42 8.91
C MET A 106 24.16 18.99 10.29
N ILE A 107 24.43 17.74 10.66
CA ILE A 107 24.02 17.16 11.94
C ILE A 107 25.10 17.49 12.99
N TYR A 108 24.75 18.30 13.99
CA TYR A 108 25.65 18.56 15.10
C TYR A 108 25.57 17.43 16.14
N PRO A 109 26.65 17.15 16.88
CA PRO A 109 26.64 16.10 17.91
C PRO A 109 25.61 16.34 19.04
N LYS A 110 25.12 17.58 19.21
CA LYS A 110 24.07 17.94 20.18
C LYS A 110 22.67 17.52 19.73
N ASP A 111 22.48 17.35 18.43
CA ASP A 111 21.18 17.04 17.81
C ASP A 111 20.88 15.54 17.88
N ILE A 112 21.91 14.73 18.06
CA ILE A 112 21.82 13.29 18.15
C ILE A 112 21.36 12.89 19.54
N ARG A 113 20.20 12.25 19.63
CA ARG A 113 19.68 11.69 20.88
C ARG A 113 20.00 10.21 20.94
N THR A 114 20.44 9.76 22.10
CA THR A 114 20.62 8.32 22.37
C THR A 114 19.36 7.82 23.05
N VAL A 115 18.67 6.87 22.44
CA VAL A 115 17.48 6.23 23.02
C VAL A 115 17.77 4.77 23.35
N ILE A 116 16.85 4.12 24.08
CA ILE A 116 16.96 2.73 24.50
C ILE A 116 15.99 1.91 23.61
N ASN A 117 16.50 0.95 22.84
CA ASN A 117 15.66 0.18 21.91
C ASN A 117 14.95 -0.99 22.61
N LEU A 118 13.81 -0.71 23.25
CA LEU A 118 13.03 -1.70 24.03
C LEU A 118 12.63 -2.98 23.26
N ALA A 119 12.64 -2.94 21.91
CA ALA A 119 12.28 -4.09 21.07
C ALA A 119 13.45 -5.02 20.75
N SER A 120 14.69 -4.67 21.13
CA SER A 120 15.83 -5.54 20.87
C SER A 120 15.88 -6.74 21.83
N ILE A 121 16.39 -7.87 21.34
CA ILE A 121 16.48 -9.14 22.09
C ILE A 121 17.36 -9.00 23.36
N ASN A 122 18.21 -7.97 23.42
CA ASN A 122 19.05 -7.67 24.58
C ASN A 122 18.27 -7.15 25.81
N PHE A 123 16.96 -6.90 25.71
CA PHE A 123 16.12 -6.46 26.83
C PHE A 123 15.73 -7.59 27.80
N GLY A 124 15.89 -8.86 27.40
CA GLY A 124 15.72 -10.00 28.32
C GLY A 124 16.68 -9.95 29.51
N GLY A 125 17.83 -9.26 29.38
CA GLY A 125 18.80 -9.09 30.46
C GLY A 125 18.57 -7.87 31.37
N LEU A 126 17.67 -6.94 31.01
CA LEU A 126 17.45 -5.68 31.75
C LEU A 126 16.39 -5.79 32.86
N ILE A 127 15.59 -6.86 32.86
CA ILE A 127 14.56 -7.14 33.89
C ILE A 127 15.17 -7.33 35.31
N GLY A 128 16.50 -7.47 35.43
CA GLY A 128 17.20 -7.61 36.71
C GLY A 128 18.20 -6.50 37.05
N ASP A 129 18.37 -5.45 36.22
CA ASP A 129 19.39 -4.43 36.48
C ASP A 129 18.91 -3.42 37.54
N LYS A 130 19.51 -3.49 38.73
CA LYS A 130 19.20 -2.62 39.89
C LYS A 130 19.48 -1.13 39.65
N ARG A 131 20.18 -0.77 38.57
CA ARG A 131 20.43 0.63 38.18
C ARG A 131 19.23 1.30 37.52
N ILE A 132 18.25 0.52 37.07
CA ILE A 132 17.02 0.99 36.44
C ILE A 132 15.88 0.69 37.42
N LYS A 133 15.78 1.48 38.49
CA LYS A 133 14.54 1.54 39.26
C LYS A 133 13.66 2.60 38.60
N LEU A 134 12.48 2.16 38.16
CA LEU A 134 11.34 3.02 37.87
C LEU A 134 10.93 3.79 39.14
#